data_AF-A0A931CKV4-F1
#
_entry.id   AF-A0A931CKV4-F1
#
_cell.length_a   1.000
_cell.length_b   1.000
_cell.length_c   1.000
_cell.angle_alpha   90.00
_cell.angle_beta   90.00
_cell.angle_gamma   90.00
#
_symmetry.space_group_name_H-M   'P 1'
#
loop_
_entity.id
_entity.type
_entity.pdbx_description
1 polymer ?
#
loop_
_entity_poly.entity_id
_entity_poly.type
_entity_poly.pdbx_seq_one_letter_code
_entity_poly.pdbx_strand_id
1 'polypeptide(L)'
;MSTTDADLAWRYLADEGFTPIGPDRWKWDGTPSEDMSAEDVAFHTAFEITTNEGLDAVQRVHTALGLLDLTCAFEVLTHLDAYVCDNADPAVTDAFWAGLRDRMAIPEPIEHLRLHLRTYWFVGRTARTAFDALLGDDVRRLAAAGRLHELATGPLHLRARHVLEDSGSVGWDDKRDVYQAAAAVAALRPAVFRGLLGSYHGVYGSLDPGGALALLDSLHLPH
;
A
#
# COMPACT_ATOMS: atom_id res chain seq x y z
N MET A 1 2.28 26.38 -5.47
CA MET A 1 2.41 25.09 -4.76
C MET A 1 1.58 24.08 -5.52
N SER A 2 2.08 22.87 -5.75
CA SER A 2 1.27 21.79 -6.32
C SER A 2 0.20 21.38 -5.32
N THR A 3 -1.03 21.18 -5.77
CA THR A 3 -2.09 20.56 -4.99
C THR A 3 -1.69 19.13 -4.62
N THR A 4 -1.83 18.76 -3.34
CA THR A 4 -1.63 17.39 -2.84
C THR A 4 -2.94 16.60 -2.84
N ASP A 5 -2.85 15.26 -2.73
CA ASP A 5 -4.01 14.38 -2.53
C ASP A 5 -4.85 14.82 -1.32
N ALA A 6 -4.18 15.11 -0.19
CA ALA A 6 -4.83 15.62 1.01
C ALA A 6 -5.56 16.96 0.74
N ASP A 7 -5.01 17.86 -0.07
CA ASP A 7 -5.68 19.12 -0.44
C ASP A 7 -6.92 18.89 -1.33
N LEU A 8 -6.96 17.81 -2.12
CA LEU A 8 -8.14 17.41 -2.90
C LEU A 8 -9.23 16.86 -1.97
N ALA A 9 -8.86 15.93 -1.09
CA ALA A 9 -9.77 15.37 -0.09
C ALA A 9 -10.32 16.43 0.85
N TRP A 10 -9.49 17.38 1.31
CA TRP A 10 -9.94 18.49 2.14
C TRP A 10 -11.02 19.33 1.47
N ARG A 11 -10.83 19.67 0.19
CA ARG A 11 -11.82 20.44 -0.56
C ARG A 11 -13.11 19.65 -0.76
N TYR A 12 -12.99 18.39 -1.15
CA TYR A 12 -14.13 17.49 -1.29
C TYR A 12 -14.94 17.43 0.01
N LEU A 13 -14.29 17.14 1.14
CA LEU A 13 -14.94 17.04 2.44
C LEU A 13 -15.61 18.36 2.86
N ALA A 14 -14.97 19.51 2.61
CA ALA A 14 -15.54 20.81 2.91
C ALA A 14 -16.79 21.10 2.05
N ASP A 15 -16.77 20.75 0.77
CA ASP A 15 -17.90 20.90 -0.14
C ASP A 15 -19.09 20.00 0.25
N GLU A 16 -18.81 18.83 0.84
CA GLU A 16 -19.79 17.88 1.40
C GLU A 16 -20.19 18.20 2.86
N GLY A 17 -19.75 19.33 3.42
CA GLY A 17 -20.20 19.80 4.74
C GLY A 17 -19.44 19.24 5.94
N PHE A 18 -18.29 18.59 5.73
CA PHE A 18 -17.43 18.07 6.79
C PHE A 18 -16.37 19.09 7.23
N THR A 19 -16.26 19.30 8.53
CA THR A 19 -15.27 20.19 9.15
C THR A 19 -14.51 19.47 10.26
N PRO A 20 -13.18 19.55 10.34
CA PRO A 20 -12.42 18.95 11.42
C PRO A 20 -12.58 19.78 12.70
N ILE A 21 -12.86 19.10 13.81
CA ILE A 21 -13.03 19.73 15.13
C ILE A 21 -12.03 19.20 16.16
N GLY A 22 -11.10 18.33 15.75
CA GLY A 22 -10.00 17.83 16.56
C GLY A 22 -9.35 16.59 15.92
N PRO A 23 -8.34 16.00 16.59
CA PRO A 23 -7.78 14.71 16.18
C PRO A 23 -8.89 13.65 16.16
N ASP A 24 -9.06 12.97 15.03
CA ASP A 24 -10.09 11.95 14.80
C ASP A 24 -11.53 12.41 15.10
N ARG A 25 -11.77 13.73 15.01
CA ARG A 25 -13.08 14.31 15.27
C ARG A 25 -13.48 15.28 14.18
N TRP A 26 -14.65 15.02 13.64
CA TRP A 26 -15.24 15.75 12.55
C TRP A 26 -16.64 16.20 12.92
N LYS A 27 -17.12 17.20 12.21
CA LYS A 27 -18.49 17.67 12.29
C LYS A 27 -19.08 17.68 10.89
N TRP A 28 -20.23 17.07 10.73
CA TRP A 28 -21.06 17.19 9.54
C TRP A 28 -22.15 18.23 9.78
N ASP A 29 -22.32 19.16 8.84
CA ASP A 29 -23.27 20.27 8.92
C ASP A 29 -24.68 19.95 8.40
N GLY A 30 -24.95 18.66 8.18
CA GLY A 30 -26.27 18.12 7.87
C GLY A 30 -27.35 18.46 8.91
N THR A 31 -28.58 18.01 8.67
CA THR A 31 -29.71 18.25 9.58
C THR A 31 -30.27 16.92 10.12
N PRO A 32 -30.03 16.57 11.41
CA PRO A 32 -29.29 17.34 12.41
C PRO A 32 -27.77 17.30 12.17
N SER A 33 -27.06 18.30 12.69
CA SER A 33 -25.60 18.30 12.65
C SER A 33 -25.07 17.24 13.62
N GLU A 34 -24.00 16.56 13.22
CA GLU A 34 -23.48 15.38 13.90
C GLU A 34 -21.96 15.46 14.08
N ASP A 35 -21.49 15.05 15.26
CA ASP A 35 -20.07 14.82 15.55
C ASP A 35 -19.71 13.40 15.09
N MET A 36 -18.66 13.27 14.29
CA MET A 36 -18.28 12.03 13.60
C MET A 36 -16.82 11.68 13.87
N SER A 37 -16.51 10.38 13.89
CA SER A 37 -15.11 9.90 13.85
C SER A 37 -14.54 9.98 12.44
N ALA A 38 -13.23 9.83 12.28
CA ALA A 38 -12.64 9.74 10.93
C ALA A 38 -13.08 8.47 10.19
N GLU A 39 -13.37 7.38 10.90
CA GLU A 39 -13.90 6.15 10.31
C GLU A 39 -15.33 6.39 9.77
N ASP A 40 -16.18 7.11 10.50
CA ASP A 40 -17.52 7.46 10.01
C ASP A 40 -17.43 8.34 8.76
N VAL A 41 -16.56 9.37 8.77
CA VAL A 41 -16.34 10.22 7.58
C VAL A 41 -15.89 9.39 6.39
N ALA A 42 -14.93 8.48 6.59
CA ALA A 42 -14.46 7.58 5.54
C ALA A 42 -15.58 6.69 5.00
N PHE A 43 -16.38 6.10 5.89
CA PHE A 43 -17.52 5.26 5.53
C PHE A 43 -18.54 6.00 4.67
N HIS A 44 -18.85 7.26 5.00
CA HIS A 44 -19.78 8.06 4.22
C HIS A 44 -19.22 8.46 2.85
N THR A 45 -17.95 8.85 2.79
CA THR A 45 -17.42 9.59 1.62
C THR A 45 -16.62 8.73 0.65
N ALA A 46 -16.06 7.59 1.06
CA ALA A 46 -15.22 6.78 0.19
C ALA A 46 -15.97 6.23 -1.03
N PHE A 47 -17.19 5.74 -0.85
CA PHE A 47 -18.06 5.31 -1.94
C PHE A 47 -18.46 6.48 -2.85
N GLU A 48 -18.80 7.62 -2.26
CA GLU A 48 -19.22 8.81 -2.99
C GLU A 48 -18.10 9.33 -3.89
N ILE A 49 -16.88 9.47 -3.36
CA ILE A 49 -15.71 9.90 -4.14
C ILE A 49 -15.45 8.97 -5.33
N THR A 50 -15.48 7.66 -5.11
CA THR A 50 -15.16 6.68 -6.16
C THR A 50 -16.24 6.57 -7.23
N THR A 51 -17.47 6.99 -6.93
CA THR A 51 -18.60 6.99 -7.86
C THR A 51 -18.97 8.37 -8.43
N ASN A 52 -18.33 9.45 -7.97
CA ASN A 52 -18.67 10.82 -8.35
C ASN A 52 -18.35 11.15 -9.82
N GLU A 53 -19.37 11.20 -10.68
CA GLU A 53 -19.26 11.54 -12.12
C GLU A 53 -18.77 12.96 -12.41
N GLY A 54 -18.83 13.87 -11.43
CA GLY A 54 -18.24 15.21 -11.52
C GLY A 54 -16.73 15.23 -11.36
N LEU A 55 -16.12 14.17 -10.84
CA LEU A 55 -14.67 13.99 -10.75
C LEU A 55 -14.18 13.12 -11.91
N ASP A 56 -13.09 13.55 -12.55
CA ASP A 56 -12.41 12.71 -13.53
C ASP A 56 -11.84 11.44 -12.86
N ALA A 57 -11.62 10.40 -13.67
CA ALA A 57 -11.32 9.08 -13.15
C ALA A 57 -10.04 8.99 -12.32
N VAL A 58 -9.01 9.77 -12.66
CA VAL A 58 -7.73 9.83 -11.95
C VAL A 58 -7.86 10.73 -10.71
N GLN A 59 -8.62 11.82 -10.80
CA GLN A 59 -8.94 12.68 -9.67
C GLN A 59 -9.67 11.91 -8.57
N ARG A 60 -10.57 10.97 -8.89
CA ARG A 60 -11.20 10.10 -7.87
C ARG A 60 -10.17 9.31 -7.06
N VAL A 61 -9.14 8.76 -7.73
CA VAL A 61 -8.04 8.05 -7.06
C VAL A 61 -7.30 8.99 -6.13
N HIS A 62 -6.87 10.15 -6.61
CA HIS A 62 -6.14 11.13 -5.80
C HIS A 62 -6.96 11.65 -4.61
N THR A 63 -8.25 11.93 -4.80
CA THR A 63 -9.15 12.35 -3.73
C THR A 63 -9.35 11.24 -2.69
N ALA A 64 -9.56 9.98 -3.12
CA ALA A 64 -9.70 8.86 -2.20
C ALA A 64 -8.39 8.57 -1.43
N LEU A 65 -7.25 8.64 -2.10
CA LEU A 65 -5.95 8.52 -1.44
C LEU A 65 -5.70 9.66 -0.44
N GLY A 66 -6.17 10.87 -0.73
CA GLY A 66 -6.15 11.97 0.23
C GLY A 66 -7.08 11.71 1.41
N LEU A 67 -8.25 11.14 1.19
CA LEU A 67 -9.17 10.74 2.26
C LEU A 67 -8.51 9.71 3.18
N LEU A 68 -7.76 8.75 2.62
CA LEU A 68 -6.96 7.80 3.38
C LEU A 68 -5.92 8.51 4.25
N ASP A 69 -5.24 9.55 3.74
CA ASP A 69 -4.26 10.31 4.54
C ASP A 69 -4.91 11.04 5.71
N LEU A 70 -6.12 11.55 5.52
CA LEU A 70 -6.83 12.32 6.55
C LEU A 70 -7.47 11.43 7.61
N THR A 71 -7.94 10.25 7.21
CA THR A 71 -8.75 9.38 8.08
C THR A 71 -8.00 8.16 8.59
N CYS A 72 -6.94 7.73 7.90
CA CYS A 72 -6.27 6.44 8.11
C CYS A 72 -7.23 5.24 8.04
N ALA A 73 -8.44 5.41 7.49
CA ALA A 73 -9.51 4.44 7.61
C ALA A 73 -9.37 3.30 6.60
N PHE A 74 -9.73 2.09 7.05
CA PHE A 74 -9.63 0.88 6.24
C PHE A 74 -10.62 0.90 5.06
N GLU A 75 -11.82 1.42 5.29
CA GLU A 75 -12.92 1.45 4.32
C GLU A 75 -12.56 2.17 3.00
N VAL A 76 -11.71 3.19 3.09
CA VAL A 76 -11.22 3.94 1.91
C VAL A 76 -10.50 3.01 0.94
N LEU A 77 -9.66 2.10 1.46
CA LEU A 77 -8.90 1.15 0.65
C LEU A 77 -9.83 0.15 -0.05
N THR A 78 -10.88 -0.31 0.64
CA THR A 78 -11.87 -1.24 0.08
C THR A 78 -12.59 -0.66 -1.13
N HIS A 79 -13.10 0.58 -1.01
CA HIS A 79 -13.79 1.24 -2.13
C HIS A 79 -12.84 1.61 -3.26
N LEU A 80 -11.64 2.08 -2.93
CA LEU A 80 -10.65 2.43 -3.94
C LEU A 80 -10.17 1.19 -4.72
N ASP A 81 -9.97 0.06 -4.04
CA ASP A 81 -9.60 -1.21 -4.69
C ASP A 81 -10.70 -1.69 -5.66
N ALA A 82 -11.96 -1.67 -5.23
CA ALA A 82 -13.10 -2.01 -6.07
C ALA A 82 -13.16 -1.11 -7.32
N TYR A 83 -13.04 0.20 -7.12
CA TYR A 83 -13.04 1.17 -8.21
C TYR A 83 -11.92 0.92 -9.23
N VAL A 84 -10.68 0.68 -8.76
CA VAL A 84 -9.54 0.42 -9.64
C VAL A 84 -9.70 -0.91 -10.38
N CYS A 85 -10.20 -1.95 -9.71
CA CYS A 85 -10.45 -3.26 -10.34
C CYS A 85 -11.49 -3.19 -11.47
N ASP A 86 -12.51 -2.34 -11.32
CA ASP A 86 -13.58 -2.17 -12.31
C ASP A 86 -13.21 -1.16 -13.41
N ASN A 87 -12.06 -0.48 -13.30
CA ASN A 87 -11.64 0.54 -14.26
C ASN A 87 -10.61 0.00 -15.27
N ALA A 88 -10.89 0.17 -16.57
CA ALA A 88 -10.02 -0.29 -17.64
C ALA A 88 -8.92 0.72 -18.05
N ASP A 89 -8.96 1.95 -17.53
CA ASP A 89 -7.98 3.00 -17.87
C ASP A 89 -6.64 2.73 -17.15
N PRO A 90 -5.54 2.52 -17.89
CA PRO A 90 -4.22 2.36 -17.28
C PRO A 90 -3.79 3.55 -16.40
N ALA A 91 -4.22 4.77 -16.73
CA ALA A 91 -3.88 5.95 -15.95
C ALA A 91 -4.44 5.89 -14.51
N VAL A 92 -5.61 5.28 -14.33
CA VAL A 92 -6.23 5.05 -13.01
C VAL A 92 -5.40 4.06 -12.20
N THR A 93 -5.01 2.95 -12.82
CA THR A 93 -4.17 1.92 -12.20
C THR A 93 -2.78 2.46 -11.84
N ASP A 94 -2.18 3.25 -12.74
CA ASP A 94 -0.87 3.87 -12.52
C ASP A 94 -0.90 4.89 -11.37
N ALA A 95 -1.93 5.74 -11.32
CA ALA A 95 -2.13 6.71 -10.24
C ALA A 95 -2.31 6.00 -8.89
N PHE A 96 -3.09 4.91 -8.86
CA PHE A 96 -3.32 4.11 -7.67
C PHE A 96 -2.01 3.51 -7.13
N TRP A 97 -1.26 2.77 -7.95
CA TRP A 97 -0.01 2.16 -7.50
C TRP A 97 1.07 3.18 -7.19
N ALA A 98 1.13 4.32 -7.89
CA ALA A 98 2.02 5.42 -7.52
C ALA A 98 1.68 5.96 -6.13
N GLY A 99 0.42 6.26 -5.86
CA GLY A 99 -0.03 6.79 -4.57
C GLY A 99 0.19 5.83 -3.39
N LEU A 100 0.02 4.52 -3.60
CA LEU A 100 0.34 3.52 -2.58
C LEU A 100 1.85 3.38 -2.36
N ARG A 101 2.66 3.45 -3.43
CA ARG A 101 4.12 3.41 -3.31
C ARG A 101 4.64 4.57 -2.47
N ASP A 102 4.10 5.76 -2.65
CA ASP A 102 4.50 6.94 -1.87
C ASP A 102 4.16 6.78 -0.38
N ARG A 103 2.94 6.29 -0.08
CA ARG A 103 2.48 6.03 1.30
C ARG A 103 3.21 4.88 1.98
N MET A 104 3.78 3.96 1.22
CA MET A 104 4.67 2.92 1.74
C MET A 104 6.12 3.39 1.86
N ALA A 105 6.49 4.54 1.31
CA ALA A 105 7.87 5.05 1.32
C ALA A 105 8.19 5.96 2.53
N ILE A 106 7.34 5.95 3.56
CA ILE A 106 7.50 6.70 4.81
C ILE A 106 7.93 5.80 5.98
N PRO A 107 8.49 6.36 7.08
CA PRO A 107 9.00 5.56 8.20
C PRO A 107 7.95 4.63 8.83
N GLU A 108 6.73 5.15 9.00
CA GLU A 108 5.58 4.47 9.59
C GLU A 108 4.37 4.63 8.65
N PRO A 109 4.16 3.68 7.71
CA PRO A 109 2.98 3.67 6.85
C PRO A 109 1.72 3.48 7.69
N ILE A 110 0.59 3.92 7.12
CA ILE A 110 -0.74 3.71 7.70
C ILE A 110 -0.94 2.21 7.97
N GLU A 111 -1.25 1.82 9.21
CA GLU A 111 -1.35 0.39 9.56
C GLU A 111 -2.47 -0.31 8.78
N HIS A 112 -3.59 0.38 8.51
CA HIS A 112 -4.65 -0.17 7.66
C HIS A 112 -4.19 -0.45 6.23
N LEU A 113 -3.25 0.33 5.67
CA LEU A 113 -2.64 0.01 4.37
C LEU A 113 -1.83 -1.29 4.45
N ARG A 114 -1.05 -1.47 5.52
CA ARG A 114 -0.29 -2.71 5.74
C ARG A 114 -1.20 -3.92 5.98
N LEU A 115 -2.29 -3.74 6.72
CA LEU A 115 -3.29 -4.77 6.93
C LEU A 115 -3.98 -5.16 5.62
N HIS A 116 -4.31 -4.19 4.76
CA HIS A 116 -4.92 -4.44 3.46
C HIS A 116 -3.99 -5.25 2.54
N LEU A 117 -2.68 -4.96 2.56
CA LEU A 117 -1.68 -5.77 1.84
C LEU A 117 -1.75 -7.23 2.26
N ARG A 118 -1.71 -7.52 3.56
CA ARG A 118 -1.72 -8.90 4.08
C ARG A 118 -3.02 -9.65 3.83
N THR A 119 -4.14 -8.93 3.79
CA THR A 119 -5.49 -9.52 3.83
C THR A 119 -6.15 -9.63 2.46
N TYR A 120 -5.89 -8.69 1.56
CA TYR A 120 -6.58 -8.58 0.26
C TYR A 120 -5.65 -8.63 -0.94
N TRP A 121 -4.52 -7.92 -0.89
CA TRP A 121 -3.68 -7.79 -2.07
C TRP A 121 -2.65 -8.88 -2.23
N PHE A 122 -2.00 -9.32 -1.15
CA PHE A 122 -1.00 -10.39 -1.19
C PHE A 122 -1.59 -11.79 -1.06
N VAL A 123 -2.89 -11.95 -1.31
CA VAL A 123 -3.57 -13.24 -1.25
C VAL A 123 -4.16 -13.63 -2.59
N GLY A 124 -4.17 -14.93 -2.88
CA GLY A 124 -4.83 -15.47 -4.07
C GLY A 124 -4.32 -14.89 -5.40
N ARG A 125 -5.24 -14.49 -6.28
CA ARG A 125 -4.94 -14.16 -7.69
C ARG A 125 -4.38 -12.75 -7.90
N THR A 126 -4.53 -11.85 -6.92
CA THR A 126 -4.05 -10.46 -6.99
C THR A 126 -2.61 -10.31 -6.47
N ALA A 127 -2.11 -11.31 -5.73
CA ALA A 127 -0.83 -11.30 -5.04
C ALA A 127 0.35 -10.87 -5.89
N ARG A 128 0.53 -11.51 -7.05
CA ARG A 128 1.62 -11.20 -7.97
C ARG A 128 1.57 -9.76 -8.45
N THR A 129 0.44 -9.34 -9.01
CA THR A 129 0.27 -8.00 -9.58
C THR A 129 0.54 -6.91 -8.54
N ALA A 130 -0.02 -7.05 -7.34
CA ALA A 130 0.20 -6.08 -6.27
C ALA A 130 1.67 -6.06 -5.80
N PHE A 131 2.29 -7.23 -5.64
CA PHE A 131 3.68 -7.32 -5.21
C PHE A 131 4.65 -6.73 -6.24
N ASP A 132 4.41 -7.01 -7.52
CA ASP A 132 5.19 -6.49 -8.64
C ASP A 132 5.08 -4.96 -8.72
N ALA A 133 3.84 -4.43 -8.66
CA ALA A 133 3.57 -3.00 -8.74
C ALA A 133 4.16 -2.21 -7.57
N LEU A 134 4.16 -2.77 -6.35
CA LEU A 134 4.68 -2.09 -5.15
C LEU A 134 6.19 -2.20 -5.00
N LEU A 135 6.80 -3.31 -5.44
CA LEU A 135 8.22 -3.55 -5.22
C LEU A 135 8.90 -4.38 -6.31
N GLY A 136 8.28 -5.47 -6.76
CA GLY A 136 8.96 -6.48 -7.57
C GLY A 136 9.59 -5.92 -8.84
N ASP A 137 8.87 -5.06 -9.57
CA ASP A 137 9.36 -4.47 -10.81
C ASP A 137 10.58 -3.56 -10.60
N ASP A 138 10.59 -2.79 -9.52
CA ASP A 138 11.70 -1.90 -9.20
C ASP A 138 12.94 -2.69 -8.78
N VAL A 139 12.79 -3.75 -7.98
CA VAL A 139 13.91 -4.62 -7.57
C VAL A 139 14.49 -5.35 -8.76
N ARG A 140 13.65 -5.93 -9.65
CA ARG A 140 14.12 -6.62 -10.85
C ARG A 140 14.85 -5.67 -11.80
N ARG A 141 14.32 -4.46 -12.00
CA ARG A 141 14.95 -3.43 -12.83
C ARG A 141 16.32 -3.00 -12.27
N LEU A 142 16.41 -2.80 -10.95
CA LEU A 142 17.68 -2.47 -10.30
C LEU A 142 18.67 -3.63 -10.34
N ALA A 143 18.22 -4.88 -10.17
CA ALA A 143 19.05 -6.08 -10.29
C ALA A 143 19.66 -6.18 -11.70
N ALA A 144 18.82 -6.07 -12.74
CA ALA A 144 19.26 -6.13 -14.14
C ALA A 144 20.28 -5.01 -14.49
N ALA A 145 20.19 -3.86 -13.82
CA ALA A 145 21.10 -2.74 -14.01
C ALA A 145 22.34 -2.75 -13.08
N GLY A 146 22.48 -3.73 -12.18
CA GLY A 146 23.57 -3.76 -11.18
C GLY A 146 23.47 -2.67 -10.11
N ARG A 147 22.26 -2.16 -9.86
CA ARG A 147 21.97 -0.98 -9.02
C ARG A 147 21.26 -1.31 -7.70
N LEU A 148 21.34 -2.57 -7.23
CA LEU A 148 20.70 -3.00 -5.99
C LEU A 148 21.13 -2.21 -4.75
N HIS A 149 22.31 -1.60 -4.76
CA HIS A 149 22.78 -0.73 -3.68
C HIS A 149 21.85 0.46 -3.42
N GLU A 150 21.01 0.86 -4.38
CA GLU A 150 20.01 1.93 -4.20
C GLU A 150 18.86 1.55 -3.26
N LEU A 151 18.69 0.25 -2.97
CA LEU A 151 17.73 -0.23 -1.97
C LEU A 151 18.24 -0.09 -0.53
N ALA A 152 19.47 0.39 -0.33
CA ALA A 152 20.08 0.44 1.00
C ALA A 152 19.57 1.62 1.85
N THR A 153 19.07 2.69 1.24
CA THR A 153 18.65 3.92 1.93
C THR A 153 17.49 4.64 1.21
N GLY A 154 16.91 5.63 1.87
CA GLY A 154 15.92 6.53 1.28
C GLY A 154 14.50 5.94 1.18
N PRO A 155 13.60 6.63 0.44
CA PRO A 155 12.18 6.25 0.36
C PRO A 155 11.95 4.84 -0.21
N LEU A 156 12.74 4.45 -1.22
CA LEU A 156 12.65 3.13 -1.82
C LEU A 156 13.07 2.02 -0.83
N HIS A 157 14.07 2.27 0.01
CA HIS A 157 14.44 1.35 1.08
C HIS A 157 13.30 1.13 2.08
N LEU A 158 12.65 2.22 2.53
CA LEU A 158 11.52 2.15 3.46
C LEU A 158 10.39 1.32 2.86
N ARG A 159 10.01 1.62 1.62
CA ARG A 159 9.00 0.87 0.89
C ARG A 159 9.37 -0.61 0.74
N ALA A 160 10.60 -0.90 0.32
CA ALA A 160 11.09 -2.26 0.17
C ALA A 160 11.01 -3.03 1.49
N ARG A 161 11.44 -2.43 2.60
CA ARG A 161 11.34 -3.01 3.94
C ARG A 161 9.90 -3.38 4.26
N HIS A 162 8.98 -2.42 4.18
CA HIS A 162 7.58 -2.64 4.57
C HIS A 162 6.89 -3.69 3.69
N VAL A 163 7.07 -3.60 2.36
CA VAL A 163 6.48 -4.58 1.42
C VAL A 163 7.05 -5.98 1.64
N LEU A 164 8.37 -6.13 1.86
CA LEU A 164 8.99 -7.43 2.13
C LEU A 164 8.45 -8.04 3.43
N GLU A 165 8.35 -7.26 4.51
CA GLU A 165 7.82 -7.73 5.80
C GLU A 165 6.40 -8.28 5.70
N ASP A 166 5.55 -7.65 4.89
CA ASP A 166 4.13 -8.02 4.75
C ASP A 166 3.86 -9.04 3.62
N SER A 167 4.85 -9.36 2.77
CA SER A 167 4.71 -10.22 1.59
C SER A 167 4.67 -11.73 1.87
N GLY A 168 4.43 -12.15 3.11
CA GLY A 168 4.39 -13.57 3.51
C GLY A 168 3.41 -14.41 2.68
N SER A 169 2.23 -13.87 2.39
CA SER A 169 1.19 -14.56 1.63
C SER A 169 1.43 -14.61 0.11
N VAL A 170 2.37 -13.81 -0.42
CA VAL A 170 2.70 -13.86 -1.86
C VAL A 170 3.30 -15.24 -2.19
N GLY A 171 2.89 -15.84 -3.31
CA GLY A 171 3.40 -17.14 -3.73
C GLY A 171 4.92 -17.14 -3.91
N TRP A 172 5.59 -18.25 -3.55
CA TRP A 172 7.05 -18.35 -3.63
C TRP A 172 7.62 -18.01 -5.00
N ASP A 173 7.04 -18.55 -6.07
CA ASP A 173 7.52 -18.34 -7.43
C ASP A 173 7.43 -16.87 -7.89
N ASP A 174 6.49 -16.10 -7.31
CA ASP A 174 6.30 -14.69 -7.64
C ASP A 174 7.26 -13.75 -6.88
N LYS A 175 7.85 -14.20 -5.76
CA LYS A 175 8.69 -13.36 -4.91
C LYS A 175 10.13 -13.82 -4.73
N ARG A 176 10.47 -15.07 -5.10
CA ARG A 176 11.79 -15.68 -4.84
C ARG A 176 12.94 -14.82 -5.37
N ASP A 177 12.85 -14.36 -6.61
CA ASP A 177 13.90 -13.56 -7.26
C ASP A 177 14.06 -12.20 -6.58
N VAL A 178 12.95 -11.55 -6.21
CA VAL A 178 12.93 -10.30 -5.46
C VAL A 178 13.56 -10.48 -4.08
N TYR A 179 13.24 -11.56 -3.38
CA TYR A 179 13.82 -11.90 -2.08
C TYR A 179 15.33 -12.14 -2.16
N GLN A 180 15.79 -12.89 -3.17
CA GLN A 180 17.21 -13.14 -3.42
C GLN A 180 17.96 -11.84 -3.70
N ALA A 181 17.41 -10.96 -4.53
CA ALA A 181 17.98 -9.65 -4.82
C ALA A 181 18.03 -8.75 -3.57
N ALA A 182 16.95 -8.72 -2.78
CA ALA A 182 16.89 -7.95 -1.54
C ALA A 182 17.86 -8.48 -0.46
N ALA A 183 18.08 -9.79 -0.37
CA ALA A 183 19.02 -10.40 0.57
C ALA A 183 20.48 -9.98 0.34
N ALA A 184 20.82 -9.60 -0.90
CA ALA A 184 22.13 -9.02 -1.22
C ALA A 184 22.35 -7.63 -0.58
N VAL A 185 21.28 -6.97 -0.14
CA VAL A 185 21.33 -5.65 0.52
C VAL A 185 21.21 -5.84 2.03
N ALA A 186 22.32 -5.59 2.74
CA ALA A 186 22.41 -5.92 4.16
C ALA A 186 21.28 -5.33 5.02
N ALA A 187 20.86 -4.09 4.72
CA ALA A 187 19.80 -3.39 5.44
C ALA A 187 18.40 -4.00 5.27
N LEU A 188 18.17 -4.83 4.24
CA LEU A 188 16.87 -5.45 3.95
C LEU A 188 16.76 -6.90 4.45
N ARG A 189 17.86 -7.52 4.87
CA ARG A 189 17.87 -8.93 5.34
C ARG A 189 16.86 -9.19 6.48
N PRO A 190 16.67 -8.30 7.47
CA PRO A 190 15.63 -8.50 8.49
C PRO A 190 14.21 -8.53 7.91
N ALA A 191 13.94 -7.72 6.87
CA ALA A 191 12.65 -7.68 6.21
C ALA A 191 12.40 -8.96 5.39
N VAL A 192 13.42 -9.45 4.68
CA VAL A 192 13.36 -10.73 3.96
C VAL A 192 13.11 -11.88 4.94
N PHE A 193 13.79 -11.89 6.09
CA PHE A 193 13.55 -12.88 7.13
C PHE A 193 12.10 -12.88 7.63
N ARG A 194 11.55 -11.69 7.93
CA ARG A 194 10.15 -11.54 8.35
C ARG A 194 9.17 -12.02 7.28
N GLY A 195 9.41 -11.68 6.01
CA GLY A 195 8.61 -12.17 4.89
C GLY A 195 8.64 -13.69 4.76
N LEU A 196 9.81 -14.32 4.91
CA LEU A 196 9.95 -15.78 4.93
C LEU A 196 9.20 -16.42 6.11
N LEU A 197 9.32 -15.85 7.30
CA LEU A 197 8.57 -16.31 8.49
C LEU A 197 7.06 -16.20 8.27
N GLY A 198 6.59 -15.09 7.70
CA GLY A 198 5.18 -14.91 7.33
C GLY A 198 4.71 -15.95 6.31
N SER A 199 5.59 -16.35 5.38
CA SER A 199 5.28 -17.37 4.36
C SER A 199 5.12 -18.77 4.94
N TYR A 200 5.85 -19.09 6.01
CA TYR A 200 5.70 -20.37 6.72
C TYR A 200 4.33 -20.51 7.39
N HIS A 201 3.75 -19.40 7.85
CA HIS A 201 2.43 -19.37 8.49
C HIS A 201 1.27 -19.05 7.52
N GLY A 202 1.58 -18.61 6.30
CA GLY A 202 0.60 -18.17 5.32
C GLY A 202 0.08 -19.30 4.44
N VAL A 203 -1.25 -19.38 4.30
CA VAL A 203 -1.93 -20.37 3.42
C VAL A 203 -1.48 -20.25 1.96
N TYR A 204 -1.19 -19.02 1.51
CA TYR A 204 -0.86 -18.73 0.11
C TYR A 204 0.66 -18.70 -0.18
N GLY A 205 1.50 -18.53 0.85
CA GLY A 205 2.94 -18.30 0.67
C GLY A 205 3.68 -19.44 -0.03
N SER A 206 3.23 -20.69 0.20
CA SER A 206 3.68 -21.92 -0.47
C SER A 206 5.19 -21.98 -0.74
N LEU A 207 6.00 -21.87 0.32
CA LEU A 207 7.46 -21.90 0.21
C LEU A 207 7.94 -23.20 -0.45
N ASP A 208 8.88 -23.09 -1.38
CA ASP A 208 9.78 -24.20 -1.70
C ASP A 208 10.76 -24.39 -0.53
N PRO A 209 10.74 -25.51 0.21
CA PRO A 209 11.57 -25.67 1.40
C PRO A 209 13.06 -25.53 1.12
N GLY A 210 13.53 -26.08 -0.01
CA GLY A 210 14.96 -26.05 -0.37
C GLY A 210 15.44 -24.64 -0.67
N GLY A 211 14.72 -23.91 -1.53
CA GLY A 211 15.03 -22.52 -1.86
C GLY A 211 14.89 -21.58 -0.66
N ALA A 212 13.88 -21.79 0.19
CA ALA A 212 13.69 -20.98 1.39
C ALA A 212 14.82 -21.17 2.42
N LEU A 213 15.24 -22.42 2.67
CA LEU A 213 16.36 -22.71 3.57
C LEU A 213 17.68 -22.12 3.05
N ALA A 214 17.98 -22.31 1.77
CA ALA A 214 19.18 -21.73 1.16
C ALA A 214 19.20 -20.19 1.25
N LEU A 215 18.04 -19.55 1.09
CA LEU A 215 17.92 -18.11 1.28
C LEU A 215 18.11 -17.71 2.73
N LEU A 216 17.52 -18.41 3.70
CA LEU A 216 17.71 -18.15 5.14
C LEU A 216 19.19 -18.21 5.55
N ASP A 217 19.92 -19.22 5.08
CA ASP A 217 21.35 -19.38 5.35
C ASP A 217 22.19 -18.19 4.83
N SER A 218 21.74 -17.54 3.75
CA SER A 218 22.42 -16.39 3.15
C SER A 218 22.19 -15.05 3.87
N LEU A 219 21.19 -14.98 4.78
CA LEU A 219 20.81 -13.70 5.40
C LEU A 219 21.80 -13.22 6.45
N HIS A 220 22.72 -14.05 6.95
CA HIS A 220 23.74 -13.66 7.94
C HIS A 220 23.18 -12.73 9.05
N LEU A 221 22.02 -13.08 9.59
CA LEU A 221 21.33 -12.24 10.57
C LEU A 221 22.18 -12.14 11.85
N PRO A 222 22.19 -10.97 12.52
CA PRO A 222 22.88 -10.84 13.81
C PRO A 222 22.28 -11.84 14.81
N HIS A 223 23.17 -12.51 15.54
CA HIS A 223 22.84 -13.41 16.65
C HIS A 223 22.27 -12.65 17.85
#